data_AF-A0A2N9F9S6-F1
#
_entry.id   AF-A0A2N9F9S6-F1
#
_cell.length_a   1.000
_cell.length_b   1.000
_cell.length_c   1.000
_cell.angle_alpha   90.00
_cell.angle_beta   90.00
_cell.angle_gamma   90.00
#
_symmetry.space_group_name_H-M   'P 1'
#
loop_
_entity.id
_entity.type
_entity.pdbx_description
1 polymer ?
#
loop_
_entity_poly.entity_id
_entity_poly.type
_entity_poly.pdbx_seq_one_letter_code
_entity_poly.pdbx_strand_id
1 'polypeptide(L)'
;MDIFAFLFMISSCSLVFLSDFSNAADIITQSQSLRDDMTLVSKDGSFELGFFNPGSSKNRYLGIWFKNIPVQTVVWVANRLKPINDSSGVLMLNNSGSLVLLSQNSTIVAWSANSTNQASNPIVQLLDSGNLVVRDEKEENLENYLWQSFDYPCDSLLPGMKLGWDSRTGQEWRLSAWKSPDDPSPGELTYAIPHNNYPELVMKKGSEKYFRTGPWNGHVYSGVLSTPAENPLLL
;
A
#
# COMPACT_ATOMS: atom_id res chain seq x y z
N MET A 1 -57.79 19.46 18.97
CA MET A 1 -56.48 18.78 19.08
C MET A 1 -56.82 17.31 18.95
N ASP A 2 -56.64 16.66 17.81
CA ASP A 2 -55.46 15.79 17.63
C ASP A 2 -55.25 15.30 16.19
N ILE A 3 -55.77 16.00 15.17
CA ILE A 3 -55.44 15.67 13.77
C ILE A 3 -54.11 16.31 13.35
N PHE A 4 -53.78 17.48 13.91
CA PHE A 4 -52.53 18.18 13.61
C PHE A 4 -51.29 17.55 14.27
N ALA A 5 -51.46 16.78 15.36
CA ALA A 5 -50.35 16.09 16.02
C ALA A 5 -49.85 14.87 15.23
N PHE A 6 -50.73 14.24 14.43
CA PHE A 6 -50.38 13.04 13.66
C PHE A 6 -49.54 13.37 12.41
N LEU A 7 -49.74 14.53 11.78
CA LEU A 7 -48.97 14.97 10.62
C LEU A 7 -47.52 15.37 10.97
N PHE A 8 -47.28 15.84 12.20
CA PHE A 8 -45.93 16.20 12.65
C PHE A 8 -45.06 14.97 12.99
N MET A 9 -45.66 13.87 13.45
CA MET A 9 -44.97 12.62 13.75
C MET A 9 -44.56 11.82 12.50
N ILE A 10 -45.27 11.99 11.37
CA ILE A 10 -44.90 11.38 10.09
C ILE A 10 -43.76 12.17 9.41
N SER A 11 -43.69 13.49 9.65
CA SER A 11 -42.64 14.35 9.10
C SER A 11 -41.28 14.22 9.81
N SER A 12 -41.22 13.67 11.04
CA SER A 12 -39.97 13.51 11.79
C SER A 12 -39.28 12.15 11.62
N CYS A 13 -39.90 11.20 10.91
CA CYS A 13 -39.37 9.84 10.71
C CYS A 13 -38.84 9.57 9.29
N SER A 14 -38.68 10.60 8.45
CA SER A 14 -38.17 10.46 7.08
C SER A 14 -36.82 11.16 6.86
N LEU A 15 -35.98 11.21 7.89
CA LEU A 15 -34.53 11.29 7.69
C LEU A 15 -33.96 9.88 7.78
N VAL A 16 -34.40 9.02 6.87
CA VAL A 16 -33.59 7.87 6.50
C VAL A 16 -32.40 8.51 5.79
N PHE A 17 -31.30 8.67 6.52
CA PHE A 17 -30.01 8.87 5.90
C PHE A 17 -29.88 7.73 4.89
N LEU A 18 -30.05 8.07 3.61
CA LEU A 18 -29.48 7.28 2.53
C LEU A 18 -27.98 7.44 2.73
N SER A 19 -27.43 6.67 3.67
CA SER A 19 -26.03 6.30 3.61
C SER A 19 -25.92 5.51 2.33
N ASP A 20 -25.60 6.21 1.24
CA ASP A 20 -25.02 5.61 0.05
C ASP A 20 -23.79 4.85 0.55
N PHE A 21 -23.98 3.59 0.91
CA PHE A 21 -22.89 2.62 0.93
C PHE A 21 -22.51 2.44 -0.54
N SER A 22 -21.79 3.44 -1.07
CA SER A 22 -20.93 3.23 -2.22
C SER A 22 -19.99 2.13 -1.78
N ASN A 23 -20.24 0.89 -2.23
CA ASN A 23 -19.24 -0.15 -2.12
C ASN A 23 -18.04 0.35 -2.91
N ALA A 24 -17.03 0.83 -2.18
CA ALA A 24 -15.75 1.18 -2.78
C ALA A 24 -15.28 -0.06 -3.54
N ALA A 25 -15.07 0.10 -4.85
CA ALA A 25 -14.60 -0.97 -5.70
C ALA A 25 -13.20 -1.39 -5.28
N ASP A 26 -12.83 -2.64 -5.56
CA ASP A 26 -11.46 -3.14 -5.44
C ASP A 26 -10.68 -2.98 -6.77
N ILE A 27 -11.37 -2.57 -7.85
CA ILE A 27 -10.85 -2.51 -9.22
C ILE A 27 -10.99 -1.11 -9.84
N ILE A 28 -9.97 -0.69 -10.61
CA ILE A 28 -10.00 0.47 -11.52
C ILE A 28 -9.73 -0.02 -12.94
N THR A 29 -10.66 0.24 -13.86
CA THR A 29 -10.46 -0.03 -15.30
C THR A 29 -9.88 1.18 -16.03
N GLN A 30 -9.50 1.04 -17.31
CA GLN A 30 -8.95 2.15 -18.09
C GLN A 30 -9.89 3.35 -18.27
N SER A 31 -11.21 3.17 -18.16
CA SER A 31 -12.18 4.26 -18.26
C SER A 31 -12.40 4.99 -16.93
N GLN A 32 -11.78 4.51 -15.85
CA GLN A 32 -11.95 5.01 -14.51
C GLN A 32 -10.67 5.68 -13.99
N SER A 33 -10.84 6.49 -12.95
CA SER A 33 -9.75 7.14 -12.24
C SER A 33 -10.13 7.30 -10.77
N LEU A 34 -9.15 7.24 -9.88
CA LEU A 34 -9.31 7.50 -8.46
C LEU A 34 -8.79 8.90 -8.15
N ARG A 35 -9.69 9.76 -7.71
CA ARG A 35 -9.43 11.16 -7.32
C ARG A 35 -9.18 11.27 -5.81
N ASP A 36 -8.73 12.44 -5.37
CA ASP A 36 -8.34 12.70 -3.98
C ASP A 36 -9.42 12.38 -2.92
N ASP A 37 -10.70 12.50 -3.29
CA ASP A 37 -11.87 12.24 -2.46
C ASP A 37 -12.42 10.81 -2.57
N MET A 38 -11.75 9.95 -3.33
CA MET A 38 -12.15 8.57 -3.59
C MET A 38 -11.15 7.57 -3.00
N THR A 39 -11.63 6.38 -2.66
CA THR A 39 -10.79 5.27 -2.20
C THR A 39 -11.10 3.98 -2.94
N LEU A 40 -10.12 3.08 -2.99
CA LEU A 40 -10.23 1.71 -3.47
C LEU A 40 -10.09 0.79 -2.27
N VAL A 41 -10.98 -0.18 -2.09
CA VAL A 41 -11.01 -1.01 -0.89
C VAL A 41 -10.87 -2.47 -1.32
N SER A 42 -10.04 -3.26 -0.62
CA SER A 42 -9.94 -4.69 -0.88
C SER A 42 -11.29 -5.38 -0.71
N LYS A 43 -11.51 -6.50 -1.38
CA LYS A 43 -12.81 -7.17 -1.41
C LYS A 43 -13.30 -7.58 -0.03
N ASP A 44 -12.38 -7.98 0.85
CA ASP A 44 -12.66 -8.32 2.25
C ASP A 44 -12.75 -7.11 3.20
N GLY A 45 -12.45 -5.91 2.70
CA GLY A 45 -12.42 -4.68 3.49
C GLY A 45 -11.24 -4.57 4.47
N SER A 46 -10.18 -5.38 4.33
CA SER A 46 -8.99 -5.32 5.18
C SER A 46 -8.08 -4.13 4.85
N PHE A 47 -7.94 -3.80 3.56
CA PHE A 47 -7.05 -2.75 3.07
C PHE A 47 -7.80 -1.68 2.29
N GLU A 48 -7.27 -0.47 2.34
CA GLU A 48 -7.79 0.67 1.61
C GLU A 48 -6.63 1.47 0.99
N LEU A 49 -6.78 1.82 -0.28
CA LEU A 49 -5.90 2.69 -1.05
C LEU A 49 -6.60 4.04 -1.24
N GLY A 50 -5.87 5.12 -0.98
CA GLY A 50 -6.38 6.46 -1.25
C GLY A 50 -5.34 7.55 -0.98
N PHE A 51 -5.79 8.79 -1.06
CA PHE A 51 -4.96 9.96 -0.82
C PHE A 51 -4.98 10.36 0.65
N PHE A 52 -3.82 10.71 1.20
CA PHE A 52 -3.66 11.09 2.60
C PHE A 52 -2.57 12.13 2.81
N ASN A 53 -2.59 12.76 4.00
CA ASN A 53 -1.54 13.64 4.49
C ASN A 53 -0.93 13.01 5.76
N PRO A 54 0.39 12.75 5.79
CA PRO A 54 1.06 12.20 6.97
C PRO A 54 1.19 13.27 8.06
N GLY A 55 0.63 12.99 9.24
CA GLY A 55 0.72 13.84 10.43
C GLY A 55 0.30 15.29 10.17
N SER A 56 1.24 16.22 10.30
CA SER A 56 1.05 17.66 10.10
C SER A 56 1.45 18.17 8.71
N SER A 57 1.86 17.27 7.82
CA SER A 57 2.33 17.59 6.48
C SER A 57 1.22 18.19 5.60
N LYS A 58 1.57 19.20 4.80
CA LYS A 58 0.70 19.73 3.74
C LYS A 58 0.83 18.96 2.43
N ASN A 59 1.82 18.07 2.33
CA ASN A 59 2.05 17.25 1.16
C ASN A 59 1.06 16.09 1.11
N ARG A 60 0.53 15.82 -0.08
CA ARG A 60 -0.43 14.77 -0.37
C ARG A 60 0.28 13.58 -1.00
N TYR A 61 -0.07 12.38 -0.53
CA TYR A 61 0.48 11.11 -0.99
C TYR A 61 -0.63 10.12 -1.28
N LEU A 62 -0.38 9.22 -2.23
CA LEU A 62 -1.19 8.04 -2.46
C LEU A 62 -0.59 6.87 -1.68
N GLY A 63 -1.38 6.20 -0.85
CA GLY A 63 -0.91 5.08 -0.04
C GLY A 63 -1.98 4.06 0.29
N ILE A 64 -1.54 2.93 0.85
CA ILE A 64 -2.38 1.82 1.30
C ILE A 64 -2.29 1.76 2.82
N TRP A 65 -3.41 1.57 3.51
CA TRP A 65 -3.48 1.38 4.95
C TRP A 65 -4.46 0.26 5.34
N PHE A 66 -4.37 -0.18 6.59
CA PHE A 66 -5.40 -1.06 7.17
C PHE A 66 -6.69 -0.27 7.38
N LYS A 67 -7.78 -0.70 6.76
CA LYS A 67 -9.06 0.01 6.82
C LYS A 67 -9.72 -0.06 8.20
N ASN A 68 -9.59 -1.21 8.86
CA ASN A 68 -10.31 -1.52 10.11
C ASN A 68 -9.54 -1.11 11.38
N ILE A 69 -8.46 -0.34 11.26
CA ILE A 69 -7.69 0.18 12.39
C ILE A 69 -8.02 1.66 12.58
N PRO A 70 -8.47 2.10 13.77
CA PRO A 70 -8.86 3.50 14.01
C PRO A 70 -7.74 4.51 13.74
N VAL A 71 -6.50 4.12 14.04
CA VAL A 71 -5.30 4.90 13.71
C VAL A 71 -4.86 4.51 12.31
N GLN A 72 -4.85 5.47 11.39
CA GLN A 72 -4.45 5.26 10.00
C GLN A 72 -3.01 4.73 9.94
N THR A 73 -2.89 3.42 9.73
CA THR A 73 -1.61 2.70 9.72
C THR A 73 -1.25 2.41 8.27
N VAL A 74 -0.45 3.30 7.69
CA VAL A 74 -0.04 3.24 6.29
C VAL A 74 1.07 2.20 6.11
N VAL A 75 0.89 1.28 5.16
CA VAL A 75 1.78 0.13 4.91
C VAL A 75 2.52 0.25 3.57
N TRP A 76 2.05 1.12 2.67
CA TRP A 76 2.68 1.37 1.38
C TRP A 76 2.35 2.78 0.88
N VAL A 77 3.29 3.41 0.16
CA VAL A 77 3.14 4.78 -0.39
C VAL A 77 3.76 4.83 -1.78
N ALA A 78 3.01 5.30 -2.78
CA ALA A 78 3.47 5.37 -4.17
C ALA A 78 4.52 6.46 -4.38
N ASN A 79 4.13 7.72 -4.14
CA ASN A 79 4.89 8.91 -4.51
C ASN A 79 5.77 9.45 -3.39
N ARG A 80 6.46 8.55 -2.66
CA ARG A 80 7.35 8.89 -1.53
C ARG A 80 8.41 9.94 -1.87
N LEU A 81 8.90 9.93 -3.11
CA LEU A 81 9.97 10.82 -3.59
C LEU A 81 9.45 12.13 -4.20
N LYS A 82 8.19 12.16 -4.63
CA LYS A 82 7.60 13.31 -5.35
C LYS A 82 6.18 13.57 -4.82
N PRO A 83 6.07 14.24 -3.65
CA PRO A 83 4.78 14.62 -3.10
C PRO A 83 3.97 15.51 -4.04
N ILE A 84 2.66 15.51 -3.85
CA ILE A 84 1.73 16.45 -4.50
C ILE A 84 1.43 17.56 -3.50
N ASN A 85 1.44 18.82 -3.92
CA ASN A 85 1.34 19.98 -3.02
C ASN A 85 -0.10 20.49 -2.82
N ASP A 86 -1.08 19.79 -3.39
CA ASP A 86 -2.50 20.12 -3.39
C ASP A 86 -3.35 18.83 -3.47
N SER A 87 -4.68 18.96 -3.60
CA SER A 87 -5.62 17.85 -3.76
C SER A 87 -5.97 17.57 -5.23
N SER A 88 -5.06 17.87 -6.17
CA SER A 88 -5.30 17.63 -7.61
C SER A 88 -4.89 16.22 -8.08
N GLY A 89 -4.57 15.34 -7.12
CA GLY A 89 -4.09 13.98 -7.39
C GLY A 89 -5.11 13.13 -8.13
N VAL A 90 -4.65 12.42 -9.17
CA VAL A 90 -5.45 11.46 -9.92
C VAL A 90 -4.62 10.21 -10.21
N LEU A 91 -5.09 9.06 -9.73
CA LEU A 91 -4.55 7.75 -10.09
C LEU A 91 -5.38 7.16 -11.23
N MET A 92 -4.74 6.72 -12.31
CA MET A 92 -5.42 6.09 -13.44
C MET A 92 -4.49 5.19 -14.26
N LEU A 93 -5.07 4.34 -15.11
CA LEU A 93 -4.34 3.73 -16.22
C LEU A 93 -4.31 4.72 -17.39
N ASN A 94 -3.14 4.97 -17.96
CA ASN A 94 -3.02 5.76 -19.17
C ASN A 94 -3.40 4.95 -20.42
N ASN A 95 -3.38 5.58 -21.59
CA ASN A 95 -3.71 4.93 -22.87
C ASN A 95 -2.76 3.76 -23.24
N SER A 96 -1.56 3.69 -22.66
CA SER A 96 -0.64 2.56 -22.84
C SER A 96 -0.85 1.44 -21.83
N GLY A 97 -1.84 1.54 -20.94
CA GLY A 97 -2.10 0.54 -19.90
C GLY A 97 -1.16 0.62 -18.69
N SER A 98 -0.40 1.71 -18.55
CA SER A 98 0.51 1.93 -17.44
C SER A 98 -0.20 2.68 -16.32
N LEU A 99 -0.02 2.22 -15.08
CA LEU A 99 -0.56 2.90 -13.90
C LEU A 99 0.25 4.18 -13.62
N VAL A 100 -0.44 5.31 -13.62
CA VAL A 100 0.17 6.63 -13.42
C VAL A 100 -0.57 7.40 -12.33
N LEU A 101 0.21 8.14 -11.55
CA LEU A 101 -0.27 9.14 -10.61
C LEU A 101 0.06 10.53 -11.15
N LEU A 102 -0.97 11.30 -11.43
CA LEU A 102 -0.87 12.63 -12.00
C LEU A 102 -1.27 13.70 -10.99
N SER A 103 -0.82 14.92 -11.22
CA SER A 103 -1.15 16.12 -10.45
C SER A 103 -1.23 17.35 -11.37
N GLN A 104 -1.70 18.47 -10.83
CA GLN A 104 -1.87 19.75 -11.52
C GLN A 104 -2.73 19.61 -12.79
N ASN A 105 -3.98 19.18 -12.62
CA ASN A 105 -4.90 18.91 -13.73
C ASN A 105 -4.33 17.94 -14.77
N SER A 106 -3.71 16.86 -14.29
CA SER A 106 -3.12 15.80 -15.11
C SER A 106 -1.92 16.21 -15.98
N THR A 107 -1.23 17.30 -15.64
CA THR A 107 -0.07 17.79 -16.41
C THR A 107 1.28 17.30 -15.88
N ILE A 108 1.37 16.97 -14.59
CA ILE A 108 2.60 16.48 -13.96
C ILE A 108 2.43 15.04 -13.52
N VAL A 109 3.33 14.16 -13.99
CA VAL A 109 3.48 12.79 -13.47
C VAL A 109 4.20 12.85 -12.12
N ALA A 110 3.50 12.54 -11.04
CA ALA A 110 4.07 12.43 -9.70
C ALA A 110 4.72 11.06 -9.48
N TRP A 111 4.14 10.00 -10.05
CA TRP A 111 4.64 8.63 -9.97
C TRP A 111 4.08 7.77 -11.11
N SER A 112 4.76 6.69 -11.47
CA SER A 112 4.26 5.70 -12.42
C SER A 112 4.79 4.31 -12.11
N ALA A 113 3.96 3.29 -12.33
CA ALA A 113 4.40 1.91 -12.32
C ALA A 113 5.22 1.62 -13.58
N ASN A 114 6.45 1.15 -13.41
CA ASN A 114 7.24 0.62 -14.52
C ASN A 114 6.78 -0.82 -14.79
N SER A 115 6.04 -1.01 -15.87
CA SER A 115 5.77 -2.33 -16.43
C SER A 115 6.38 -2.44 -17.83
N THR A 116 7.00 -3.58 -18.12
CA THR A 116 7.59 -3.88 -19.43
C THR A 116 6.61 -4.56 -20.38
N ASN A 117 5.53 -5.13 -19.85
CA ASN A 117 4.59 -5.96 -20.60
C ASN A 117 3.29 -5.17 -20.84
N GLN A 118 2.72 -5.31 -22.04
CA GLN A 118 1.44 -4.70 -22.38
C GLN A 118 0.33 -5.74 -22.26
N ALA A 119 -0.75 -5.37 -21.57
CA ALA A 119 -2.00 -6.13 -21.57
C ALA A 119 -2.96 -5.61 -22.63
N SER A 120 -3.85 -6.49 -23.08
CA SER A 120 -4.94 -6.12 -23.99
C SER A 120 -6.04 -5.37 -23.25
N ASN A 121 -6.29 -5.74 -21.98
CA ASN A 121 -7.31 -5.11 -21.15
C ASN A 121 -6.81 -4.95 -19.70
N PRO A 122 -5.91 -3.98 -19.45
CA PRO A 122 -5.31 -3.80 -18.14
C PRO A 122 -6.32 -3.27 -17.13
N ILE A 123 -6.25 -3.80 -15.91
CA ILE A 123 -6.97 -3.31 -14.74
C ILE A 123 -6.01 -3.14 -13.56
N VAL A 124 -6.34 -2.23 -12.66
CA VAL A 124 -5.71 -2.11 -11.34
C VAL A 124 -6.60 -2.79 -10.33
N GLN A 125 -6.04 -3.59 -9.43
CA GLN A 125 -6.80 -4.23 -8.37
C GLN A 125 -6.06 -4.16 -7.03
N LEU A 126 -6.77 -3.82 -5.95
CA LEU A 126 -6.27 -3.97 -4.58
C LEU A 126 -6.71 -5.32 -4.03
N LEU A 127 -5.75 -6.23 -3.83
CA LEU A 127 -6.01 -7.57 -3.29
C LEU A 127 -6.20 -7.55 -1.77
N ASP A 128 -6.85 -8.58 -1.24
CA ASP A 128 -7.07 -8.78 0.20
C ASP A 128 -5.75 -8.97 1.00
N SER A 129 -4.64 -9.26 0.32
CA SER A 129 -3.30 -9.26 0.92
C SER A 129 -2.73 -7.85 1.15
N GLY A 130 -3.37 -6.81 0.62
CA GLY A 130 -2.85 -5.44 0.56
C GLY A 130 -1.97 -5.18 -0.66
N ASN A 131 -1.80 -6.15 -1.57
CA ASN A 131 -1.03 -5.97 -2.79
C ASN A 131 -1.87 -5.25 -3.86
N LEU A 132 -1.44 -4.05 -4.24
CA LEU A 132 -1.94 -3.36 -5.42
C LEU A 132 -1.28 -3.92 -6.67
N VAL A 133 -2.06 -4.43 -7.62
CA VAL A 133 -1.56 -5.09 -8.84
C VAL A 133 -2.11 -4.44 -10.09
N VAL A 134 -1.33 -4.51 -11.17
CA VAL A 134 -1.79 -4.26 -12.54
C VAL A 134 -1.76 -5.61 -13.27
N ARG A 135 -2.88 -6.03 -13.85
CA ARG A 135 -3.01 -7.30 -14.57
C ARG A 135 -3.95 -7.18 -15.75
N ASP A 136 -3.90 -8.13 -16.68
CA ASP A 136 -4.94 -8.23 -17.70
C ASP A 136 -6.21 -8.81 -17.07
N GLU A 137 -7.37 -8.21 -17.35
CA GLU A 137 -8.67 -8.68 -16.84
C GLU A 137 -8.97 -10.12 -17.30
N LYS A 138 -8.52 -10.48 -18.52
CA LYS A 138 -8.81 -11.77 -19.15
C LYS A 138 -7.74 -12.83 -18.90
N GLU A 139 -6.70 -12.50 -18.14
CA GLU A 139 -5.64 -13.46 -17.81
C GLU A 139 -6.20 -14.59 -16.92
N GLU A 140 -5.97 -15.84 -17.34
CA GLU A 140 -6.42 -17.02 -16.61
C GLU A 140 -5.54 -17.26 -15.37
N ASN A 141 -4.24 -16.97 -15.48
CA ASN A 141 -3.33 -17.02 -14.36
C ASN A 141 -3.39 -15.73 -13.53
N LEU A 142 -4.19 -15.75 -12.47
CA LEU A 142 -4.40 -14.60 -11.59
C LEU A 142 -3.13 -14.07 -10.91
N GLU A 143 -2.02 -14.81 -10.92
CA GLU A 143 -0.73 -14.35 -10.37
C GLU A 143 0.22 -13.75 -11.42
N ASN A 144 -0.18 -13.72 -12.70
CA ASN A 144 0.61 -13.12 -13.77
C ASN A 144 0.42 -11.59 -13.81
N TYR A 145 1.04 -10.91 -12.85
CA TYR A 145 0.99 -9.46 -12.74
C TYR A 145 1.95 -8.76 -13.71
N LEU A 146 1.48 -7.69 -14.34
CA LEU A 146 2.30 -6.77 -15.13
C LEU A 146 3.13 -5.87 -14.22
N TRP A 147 2.60 -5.58 -13.04
CA TRP A 147 3.25 -4.82 -11.97
C TRP A 147 2.55 -5.13 -10.64
N GLN A 148 3.29 -5.09 -9.53
CA GLN A 148 2.73 -5.23 -8.19
C GLN A 148 3.46 -4.38 -7.16
N SER A 149 2.72 -3.84 -6.20
CA SER A 149 3.26 -3.02 -5.10
C SER A 149 4.22 -3.77 -4.20
N PHE A 150 4.03 -5.09 -4.05
CA PHE A 150 4.87 -5.95 -3.21
C PHE A 150 6.32 -6.05 -3.69
N ASP A 151 6.59 -5.75 -4.96
CA ASP A 151 7.96 -5.66 -5.49
C ASP A 151 8.65 -4.32 -5.15
N TYR A 152 7.89 -3.35 -4.64
CA TYR A 152 8.36 -2.01 -4.27
C TYR A 152 7.99 -1.68 -2.80
N PRO A 153 8.54 -2.43 -1.83
CA PRO A 153 8.31 -2.21 -0.40
C PRO A 153 8.62 -0.79 0.08
N CYS A 154 7.91 -0.36 1.12
CA CYS A 154 8.16 0.90 1.83
C CYS A 154 8.93 0.65 3.14
N ASP A 155 8.36 1.00 4.29
CA ASP A 155 8.91 0.74 5.63
C ASP A 155 8.28 -0.49 6.31
N SER A 156 7.22 -1.04 5.72
CA SER A 156 6.43 -2.16 6.27
C SER A 156 6.59 -3.43 5.45
N LEU A 157 6.54 -4.59 6.12
CA LEU A 157 6.54 -5.92 5.51
C LEU A 157 5.21 -6.63 5.79
N LEU A 158 4.37 -6.77 4.77
CA LEU A 158 3.12 -7.51 4.85
C LEU A 158 3.32 -9.00 4.56
N PRO A 159 2.40 -9.88 5.00
CA PRO A 159 2.38 -11.28 4.60
C PRO A 159 2.40 -11.42 3.06
N GLY A 160 3.31 -12.27 2.55
CA GLY A 160 3.48 -12.49 1.10
C GLY A 160 4.50 -11.57 0.43
N MET A 161 4.93 -10.48 1.09
CA MET A 161 6.06 -9.68 0.60
C MET A 161 7.39 -10.42 0.79
N LYS A 162 8.39 -10.04 -0.01
CA LYS A 162 9.72 -10.65 0.00
C LYS A 162 10.76 -9.66 0.53
N LEU A 163 11.82 -10.18 1.13
CA LEU A 163 13.06 -9.45 1.40
C LEU A 163 14.22 -10.20 0.73
N GLY A 164 15.17 -9.45 0.17
CA GLY A 164 16.32 -10.02 -0.52
C GLY A 164 16.40 -9.55 -1.96
N TRP A 165 16.64 -10.48 -2.89
CA TRP A 165 16.94 -10.15 -4.28
C TRP A 165 16.18 -11.06 -5.23
N ASP A 166 15.63 -10.48 -6.28
CA ASP A 166 15.21 -11.24 -7.45
C ASP A 166 16.45 -11.61 -8.27
N SER A 167 16.80 -12.90 -8.32
CA SER A 167 17.96 -13.39 -9.06
C SER A 167 17.84 -13.20 -10.59
N ARG A 168 16.63 -13.02 -11.11
CA ARG A 168 16.38 -12.83 -12.55
C ARG A 168 16.50 -11.36 -12.95
N THR A 169 15.92 -10.44 -12.17
CA THR A 169 15.89 -9.01 -12.51
C THR A 169 16.97 -8.20 -11.81
N GLY A 170 17.58 -8.73 -10.75
CA GLY A 170 18.52 -8.01 -9.90
C GLY A 170 17.85 -7.01 -8.94
N GLN A 171 16.52 -6.98 -8.89
CA GLN A 171 15.76 -6.08 -8.01
C GLN A 171 16.03 -6.44 -6.54
N GLU A 172 16.40 -5.43 -5.74
CA GLU A 172 16.48 -5.55 -4.29
C GLU A 172 15.09 -5.30 -3.67
N TRP A 173 14.62 -6.26 -2.88
CA TRP A 173 13.48 -6.07 -1.98
C TRP A 173 13.99 -5.75 -0.58
N ARG A 174 13.83 -4.48 -0.19
CA ARG A 174 14.28 -3.95 1.11
C ARG A 174 13.26 -3.01 1.72
N LEU A 175 13.25 -2.93 3.04
CA LEU A 175 12.51 -1.89 3.74
C LEU A 175 13.37 -0.64 3.89
N SER A 176 12.72 0.52 3.83
CA SER A 176 13.30 1.84 4.08
C SER A 176 12.35 2.65 4.94
N ALA A 177 12.81 2.97 6.15
CA ALA A 177 12.03 3.76 7.10
C ALA A 177 11.58 5.09 6.48
N TRP A 178 10.50 5.65 6.98
CA TRP A 178 10.16 7.04 6.69
C TRP A 178 11.24 7.97 7.27
N LYS A 179 11.41 9.13 6.65
CA LYS A 179 12.39 10.14 7.10
C LYS A 179 11.95 10.77 8.42
N SER A 180 10.65 10.98 8.60
CA SER A 180 10.03 11.40 9.86
C SER A 180 8.55 10.98 9.89
N PRO A 181 7.83 11.13 11.02
CA PRO A 181 6.39 10.85 11.07
C PRO A 181 5.54 11.64 10.07
N ASP A 182 6.01 12.82 9.63
CA ASP A 182 5.33 13.71 8.69
C ASP A 182 5.90 13.63 7.25
N ASP A 183 6.97 12.84 7.02
CA ASP A 183 7.66 12.74 5.74
C ASP A 183 7.93 11.26 5.38
N PRO A 184 7.11 10.68 4.50
CA PRO A 184 7.24 9.29 4.10
C PRO A 184 8.39 9.05 3.12
N SER A 185 9.15 10.07 2.70
CA SER A 185 10.33 9.85 1.86
C SER A 185 11.34 8.90 2.54
N PRO A 186 12.19 8.19 1.78
CA PRO A 186 13.14 7.24 2.36
C PRO A 186 14.08 7.92 3.36
N GLY A 187 14.06 7.44 4.60
CA GLY A 187 14.96 7.84 5.68
C GLY A 187 16.29 7.10 5.66
N GLU A 188 17.09 7.30 6.71
CA GLU A 188 18.45 6.73 6.80
C GLU A 188 18.48 5.24 7.14
N LEU A 189 17.41 4.72 7.75
CA LEU A 189 17.33 3.33 8.18
C LEU A 189 16.77 2.45 7.06
N THR A 190 17.50 1.39 6.74
CA THR A 190 17.09 0.36 5.78
C THR A 190 17.23 -1.01 6.39
N TYR A 191 16.38 -1.95 5.97
CA TYR A 191 16.41 -3.33 6.41
C TYR A 191 16.34 -4.27 5.21
N ALA A 192 17.42 -5.02 4.98
CA ALA A 192 17.61 -5.80 3.76
C ALA A 192 18.52 -7.01 4.02
N ILE A 193 18.56 -7.92 3.04
CA ILE A 193 19.61 -8.93 2.94
C ILE A 193 20.70 -8.35 2.03
N PRO A 194 21.90 -7.99 2.53
CA PRO A 194 22.96 -7.48 1.68
C PRO A 194 23.35 -8.50 0.61
N HIS A 195 23.69 -8.02 -0.60
CA HIS A 195 24.18 -8.89 -1.67
C HIS A 195 25.63 -9.32 -1.38
N ASN A 196 25.79 -10.38 -0.58
CA ASN A 196 27.08 -10.97 -0.25
C ASN A 196 26.95 -12.51 -0.17
N ASN A 197 28.08 -13.20 0.02
CA ASN A 197 28.12 -14.66 0.03
C ASN A 197 27.40 -15.31 1.22
N TYR A 198 26.94 -14.53 2.20
CA TYR A 198 26.36 -15.06 3.44
C TYR A 198 25.06 -14.32 3.78
N PRO A 199 23.90 -14.85 3.34
CA PRO A 199 22.63 -14.15 3.49
C PRO A 199 22.29 -13.96 4.97
N GLU A 200 22.33 -12.71 5.40
CA GLU A 200 21.95 -12.25 6.72
C GLU A 200 21.02 -11.05 6.61
N LEU A 201 20.00 -10.97 7.47
CA LEU A 201 19.19 -9.76 7.56
C LEU A 201 19.93 -8.71 8.38
N VAL A 202 20.04 -7.50 7.82
CA VAL A 202 20.82 -6.40 8.39
C VAL A 202 20.02 -5.12 8.30
N MET A 203 20.01 -4.39 9.41
CA MET A 203 19.61 -2.99 9.42
C MET A 203 20.83 -2.11 9.21
N LYS A 204 20.76 -1.19 8.26
CA LYS A 204 21.80 -0.18 8.04
C LYS A 204 21.27 1.21 8.37
N LYS A 205 22.15 2.07 8.88
CA LYS A 205 21.94 3.52 8.94
C LYS A 205 22.90 4.17 7.95
N GLY A 206 22.37 4.65 6.82
CA GLY A 206 23.21 5.05 5.69
C GLY A 206 24.02 3.85 5.14
N SER A 207 25.34 3.97 5.13
CA SER A 207 26.25 2.89 4.69
C SER A 207 26.66 1.94 5.83
N GLU A 208 26.44 2.31 7.09
CA GLU A 208 26.92 1.55 8.24
C GLU A 208 25.93 0.50 8.70
N LYS A 209 26.42 -0.69 9.08
CA LYS A 209 25.59 -1.72 9.70
C LYS A 209 25.24 -1.26 11.12
N TYR A 210 23.95 -1.05 11.38
CA TYR A 210 23.45 -0.60 12.67
C TYR A 210 23.03 -1.77 13.56
N PHE A 211 22.35 -2.76 12.97
CA PHE A 211 21.91 -3.97 13.67
C PHE A 211 21.96 -5.17 12.73
N ARG A 212 22.23 -6.34 13.29
CA ARG A 212 22.32 -7.60 12.54
C ARG A 212 21.41 -8.63 13.17
N THR A 213 20.36 -8.97 12.44
CA THR A 213 19.46 -10.10 12.76
C THR A 213 20.17 -11.43 12.54
N GLY A 214 21.20 -11.45 11.68
CA GLY A 214 22.06 -12.60 11.47
C GLY A 214 21.52 -13.59 10.44
N PRO A 215 22.22 -14.73 10.26
CA PRO A 215 21.81 -15.77 9.31
C PRO A 215 20.56 -16.53 9.75
N TRP A 216 19.90 -17.11 8.77
CA TRP A 216 18.86 -18.11 8.97
C TRP A 216 19.47 -19.45 9.38
N ASN A 217 18.99 -20.06 10.47
CA ASN A 217 19.50 -21.35 10.95
C ASN A 217 18.63 -22.56 10.52
N GLY A 218 17.60 -22.35 9.69
CA GLY A 218 16.60 -23.36 9.34
C GLY A 218 15.26 -23.19 10.06
N HIS A 219 15.24 -22.48 11.20
CA HIS A 219 14.04 -22.29 12.03
C HIS A 219 13.76 -20.82 12.37
N VAL A 220 14.81 -20.06 12.70
CA VAL A 220 14.76 -18.64 13.06
C VAL A 220 16.05 -17.95 12.59
N TYR A 221 16.01 -16.62 12.48
CA TYR A 221 17.23 -15.85 12.35
C TYR A 221 17.97 -15.82 13.69
N SER A 222 19.29 -15.99 13.68
CA SER A 222 20.09 -16.21 14.89
C SER A 222 20.03 -15.08 15.92
N GLY A 223 19.76 -13.85 15.49
CA GLY A 223 19.64 -12.66 16.32
C GLY A 223 18.21 -12.34 16.75
N VAL A 224 17.23 -13.16 16.34
CA VAL A 224 15.86 -13.09 16.88
C VAL A 224 15.83 -13.95 18.14
N LEU A 225 15.68 -13.29 19.29
CA LEU A 225 15.36 -13.97 20.54
C LEU A 225 13.94 -14.54 20.42
N SER A 226 13.83 -15.79 20.00
CA SER A 226 12.60 -16.55 20.24
C SER A 226 12.59 -16.88 21.74
N THR A 227 11.58 -16.41 22.46
CA THR A 227 11.20 -17.11 23.69
C THR A 227 10.81 -18.52 23.26
N PRO A 228 11.43 -19.58 23.82
CA PRO A 228 10.91 -20.92 23.61
C PRO A 228 9.47 -20.90 24.11
N ALA A 229 8.52 -21.28 23.26
CA ALA A 229 7.22 -21.71 23.74
C ALA A 229 7.51 -22.88 24.71
N GLU A 230 7.34 -22.62 26.00
CA GLU A 230 7.38 -23.55 27.14
C GLU A 230 8.35 -24.75 27.06
N ASN A 231 9.47 -24.64 27.76
CA ASN A 231 9.85 -25.67 28.74
C ASN A 231 10.96 -25.18 29.68
N PRO A 232 10.66 -24.80 30.93
CA PRO A 232 11.67 -24.68 31.97
C PRO A 232 11.93 -26.09 32.52
N LEU A 233 12.80 -26.85 31.86
CA LEU A 233 13.44 -27.97 32.54
C LEU A 233 14.78 -27.48 33.09
N LEU A 234 14.70 -27.08 34.37
CA LEU A 234 15.80 -27.09 35.31
C LEU A 234 16.46 -28.48 35.29
N LEU A 235 17.77 -28.50 35.06
CA LEU A 235 18.72 -29.38 35.75
C LEU A 235 19.96 -28.55 36.08
#